data_AF-A0A2D4SN24-F1
#
_entry.id   AF-A0A2D4SN24-F1
#
_cell.length_a   1.000
_cell.length_b   1.000
_cell.length_c   1.000
_cell.angle_alpha   90.00
_cell.angle_beta   90.00
_cell.angle_gamma   90.00
#
_symmetry.space_group_name_H-M   'P 1'
#
loop_
_entity.id
_entity.type
_entity.pdbx_description
1 polymer ?
#
loop_
_entity_poly.entity_id
_entity_poly.type
_entity_poly.pdbx_seq_one_letter_code
_entity_poly.pdbx_strand_id
1 'polypeptide(L)'
;MSPPTISSVAEKLTELKAGYRAWFWFCPQLEEPYPSLLITPFQSDPDMTALRKQIDAIPTPPQAETCMGFVNMTQHGRLLFGSSILSRKMLERLAKWTKRHSSKHTSLRKLKNAVFLNVSSKGVVLDKIEEESLWDAIPDAIVSGTIAHAASSITKAKEGRDYWYYMCSDASGNCGLSLGSSKRDPDGTEFGTSVVDVQLRFPNANKHSQGIFRTLPSGKLAFLTVHNISMAASIVKQLLQKYPVELKSLQNVRIIHLKDGEFGKMIIVEHTPKTKSKNDLSHLESVLKIMDRNKEVYFWFAHESNILALEQTKESLKETAKKMGGAGTRGKLVMSKRGSLDFRVKKEAPNLLESLANFASNNVQDWPVLQKMNGAIVTHLNSSGEVISRQKKTTLWSFLTNATK
;
A
#
# COMPACT_ATOMS: atom_id res chain seq x y z
N MET A 1 30.70 6.11 -30.65
CA MET A 1 29.94 6.26 -29.38
C MET A 1 30.83 5.73 -28.28
N SER A 2 31.04 6.46 -27.18
CA SER A 2 31.86 5.95 -26.07
C SER A 2 31.20 4.71 -25.46
N PRO A 3 31.97 3.68 -25.05
CA PRO A 3 31.41 2.51 -24.39
C PRO A 3 30.61 2.89 -23.14
N PRO A 4 29.52 2.17 -22.83
CA PRO A 4 28.78 2.40 -21.59
C PRO A 4 29.68 2.12 -20.37
N THR A 5 29.43 2.85 -19.30
CA THR A 5 30.16 2.75 -18.03
C THR A 5 29.22 2.38 -16.89
N ILE A 6 29.78 1.99 -15.74
CA ILE A 6 28.99 1.77 -14.52
C ILE A 6 28.25 3.05 -14.10
N SER A 7 28.87 4.22 -14.26
CA SER A 7 28.24 5.52 -14.00
C SER A 7 27.01 5.74 -14.88
N SER A 8 27.10 5.48 -16.19
CA SER A 8 25.94 5.67 -17.08
C SER A 8 24.78 4.72 -16.74
N VAL A 9 25.07 3.51 -16.25
CA VAL A 9 24.02 2.58 -15.79
C VAL A 9 23.37 3.09 -14.50
N ALA A 10 24.16 3.61 -13.58
CA ALA A 10 23.65 4.23 -12.36
C ALA A 10 22.76 5.45 -12.66
N GLU A 11 23.13 6.27 -13.64
CA GLU A 11 22.31 7.38 -14.14
C GLU A 11 20.99 6.87 -14.73
N LYS A 12 21.02 5.87 -15.63
CA LYS A 12 19.79 5.27 -16.18
C LYS A 12 18.88 4.66 -15.12
N LEU A 13 19.44 4.09 -14.06
CA LEU A 13 18.66 3.62 -12.92
C LEU A 13 17.97 4.77 -12.18
N THR A 14 18.52 5.99 -12.16
CA THR A 14 17.82 7.15 -11.57
C THR A 14 16.56 7.52 -12.34
N GLU A 15 16.59 7.38 -13.67
CA GLU A 15 15.46 7.64 -14.57
C GLU A 15 14.31 6.65 -14.37
N LEU A 16 14.58 5.45 -13.84
CA LEU A 16 13.53 4.48 -13.52
C LEU A 16 12.69 4.91 -12.32
N LYS A 17 11.38 4.94 -12.56
CA LYS A 17 10.36 5.25 -11.58
C LYS A 17 9.42 4.07 -11.37
N ALA A 18 8.72 4.06 -10.25
CA ALA A 18 7.76 3.02 -9.95
C ALA A 18 6.68 2.92 -11.05
N GLY A 19 6.42 1.71 -11.53
CA GLY A 19 5.54 1.42 -12.66
C GLY A 19 6.20 1.47 -14.04
N TYR A 20 7.44 1.96 -14.15
CA TYR A 20 8.12 2.07 -15.45
C TYR A 20 8.67 0.72 -15.91
N ARG A 21 8.83 0.62 -17.24
CA ARG A 21 9.43 -0.52 -17.92
C ARG A 21 10.72 -0.09 -18.61
N ALA A 22 11.69 -0.98 -18.66
CA ALA A 22 12.95 -0.77 -19.37
C ALA A 22 13.43 -2.06 -20.01
N TRP A 23 14.27 -1.94 -21.05
CA TRP A 23 15.04 -3.05 -21.57
C TRP A 23 16.25 -3.26 -20.69
N PHE A 24 16.70 -4.51 -20.53
CA PHE A 24 17.97 -4.79 -19.90
C PHE A 24 18.79 -5.78 -20.71
N TRP A 25 20.10 -5.67 -20.57
CA TRP A 25 21.06 -6.69 -20.97
C TRP A 25 22.00 -6.95 -19.80
N PHE A 26 22.28 -8.22 -19.52
CA PHE A 26 23.11 -8.62 -18.40
C PHE A 26 24.14 -9.65 -18.87
N CYS A 27 25.42 -9.34 -18.61
CA CYS A 27 26.56 -10.22 -18.84
C CYS A 27 27.40 -10.28 -17.54
N PRO A 28 27.15 -11.28 -16.69
CA PRO A 28 27.77 -11.35 -15.37
C PRO A 28 29.28 -11.66 -15.37
N GLN A 29 29.83 -12.05 -16.51
CA GLN A 29 31.25 -12.37 -16.70
C GLN A 29 32.09 -11.14 -17.10
N LEU A 30 31.46 -9.99 -17.36
CA LEU A 30 32.21 -8.77 -17.67
C LEU A 30 33.00 -8.27 -16.48
N GLU A 31 34.21 -7.81 -16.76
CA GLU A 31 35.10 -7.15 -15.82
C GLU A 31 35.12 -5.63 -16.06
N GLU A 32 35.63 -4.89 -15.06
CA GLU A 32 35.86 -3.45 -15.20
C GLU A 32 36.79 -3.17 -16.40
N PRO A 33 36.55 -2.08 -17.16
CA PRO A 33 35.64 -0.96 -16.86
C PRO A 33 34.18 -1.16 -17.32
N TYR A 34 33.85 -2.28 -17.94
CA TYR A 34 32.53 -2.49 -18.54
C TYR A 34 31.47 -2.84 -17.48
N PRO A 35 30.25 -2.30 -17.60
CA PRO A 35 29.18 -2.66 -16.69
C PRO A 35 28.63 -4.05 -17.00
N SER A 36 28.44 -4.88 -15.97
CA SER A 36 27.80 -6.19 -16.13
C SER A 36 26.31 -6.10 -16.49
N LEU A 37 25.68 -4.94 -16.25
CA LEU A 37 24.26 -4.69 -16.50
C LEU A 37 24.09 -3.40 -17.29
N LEU A 38 23.31 -3.44 -18.36
CA LEU A 38 22.79 -2.27 -19.07
C LEU A 38 21.28 -2.21 -18.88
N ILE A 39 20.75 -1.01 -18.68
CA ILE A 39 19.30 -0.76 -18.61
C ILE A 39 18.97 0.49 -19.41
N THR A 40 17.93 0.42 -20.25
CA THR A 40 17.43 1.57 -21.02
C THR A 40 15.90 1.67 -20.90
N PRO A 41 15.33 2.79 -20.39
CA PRO A 41 13.89 2.97 -20.28
C PRO A 41 13.16 2.84 -21.62
N PHE A 42 11.98 2.21 -21.62
CA PHE A 42 11.16 2.04 -22.83
C PHE A 42 10.75 3.39 -23.44
N GLN A 43 10.53 4.40 -22.61
CA GLN A 43 10.13 5.74 -23.06
C GLN A 43 11.21 6.39 -23.93
N SER A 44 12.49 6.07 -23.68
CA SER A 44 13.62 6.60 -24.44
C SER A 44 14.10 5.69 -25.57
N ASP A 45 13.76 4.40 -25.52
CA ASP A 45 14.24 3.39 -26.49
C ASP A 45 13.19 2.29 -26.69
N PRO A 46 12.02 2.59 -27.28
CA PRO A 46 10.93 1.63 -27.43
C PRO A 46 11.35 0.41 -28.27
N ASP A 47 12.20 0.64 -29.28
CA ASP A 47 12.66 -0.39 -30.22
C ASP A 47 13.98 -1.05 -29.84
N MET A 48 14.53 -0.75 -28.65
CA MET A 48 15.80 -1.31 -28.15
C MET A 48 17.02 -0.99 -29.04
N THR A 49 16.93 0.04 -29.88
CA THR A 49 17.97 0.39 -30.84
C THR A 49 19.18 0.99 -30.13
N ALA A 50 18.95 1.83 -29.11
CA ALA A 50 20.04 2.42 -28.33
C ALA A 50 20.73 1.36 -27.47
N LEU A 51 19.97 0.48 -26.83
CA LEU A 51 20.54 -0.62 -26.04
C LEU A 51 21.40 -1.55 -26.90
N ARG A 52 20.93 -1.97 -28.08
CA ARG A 52 21.72 -2.83 -28.99
C ARG A 52 23.06 -2.18 -29.36
N LYS A 53 23.06 -0.89 -29.71
CA LYS A 53 24.30 -0.15 -30.01
C LYS A 53 25.26 -0.11 -28.81
N GLN A 54 24.75 -0.06 -27.58
CA GLN A 54 25.59 -0.12 -26.38
C GLN A 54 26.19 -1.52 -26.19
N ILE A 55 25.40 -2.58 -26.44
CA ILE A 55 25.86 -3.97 -26.36
C ILE A 55 26.98 -4.22 -27.39
N ASP A 56 26.80 -3.78 -28.63
CA ASP A 56 27.78 -3.94 -29.71
C ASP A 56 29.11 -3.22 -29.44
N ALA A 57 29.09 -2.19 -28.57
CA ALA A 57 30.26 -1.44 -28.16
C ALA A 57 31.03 -2.11 -26.98
N ILE A 58 30.51 -3.18 -26.39
CA ILE A 58 31.15 -3.91 -25.30
C ILE A 58 31.83 -5.17 -25.84
N PRO A 59 33.16 -5.34 -25.65
CA PRO A 59 33.85 -6.57 -26.00
C PRO A 59 33.42 -7.70 -25.05
N THR A 60 32.51 -8.54 -25.52
CA THR A 60 31.97 -9.66 -24.75
C THR A 60 32.79 -10.93 -25.04
N PRO A 61 33.26 -11.66 -24.00
CA PRO A 61 33.95 -12.94 -24.22
C PRO A 61 33.07 -13.93 -25.00
N PRO A 62 33.61 -14.71 -25.96
CA PRO A 62 32.80 -15.61 -26.79
C PRO A 62 31.96 -16.65 -26.03
N GLN A 63 32.38 -17.00 -24.82
CA GLN A 63 31.71 -17.97 -23.94
C GLN A 63 30.92 -17.30 -22.80
N ALA A 64 30.81 -15.98 -22.81
CA ALA A 64 30.09 -15.28 -21.75
C ALA A 64 28.59 -15.57 -21.86
N GLU A 65 27.99 -15.95 -20.73
CA GLU A 65 26.54 -16.01 -20.63
C GLU A 65 26.00 -14.58 -20.72
N THR A 66 25.06 -14.36 -21.62
CA THR A 66 24.35 -13.09 -21.73
C THR A 66 22.87 -13.36 -21.67
N CYS A 67 22.12 -12.45 -21.05
CA CYS A 67 20.68 -12.48 -21.11
C CYS A 67 20.14 -11.07 -21.37
N MET A 68 19.02 -11.03 -22.06
CA MET A 68 18.34 -9.80 -22.43
C MET A 68 16.85 -9.97 -22.20
N GLY A 69 16.17 -8.88 -21.87
CA GLY A 69 14.75 -8.92 -21.63
C GLY A 69 14.22 -7.58 -21.15
N PHE A 70 13.11 -7.63 -20.40
CA PHE A 70 12.48 -6.44 -19.83
C PHE A 70 12.68 -6.39 -18.32
N VAL A 71 12.72 -5.19 -17.76
CA VAL A 71 12.65 -4.96 -16.33
C VAL A 71 11.46 -4.07 -16.02
N ASN A 72 10.67 -4.46 -15.03
CA ASN A 72 9.56 -3.67 -14.50
C ASN A 72 9.91 -3.19 -13.10
N MET A 73 9.77 -1.89 -12.83
CA MET A 73 9.84 -1.37 -11.46
C MET A 73 8.46 -1.45 -10.82
N THR A 74 8.32 -2.18 -9.72
CA THR A 74 7.04 -2.29 -9.00
C THR A 74 6.66 -0.97 -8.34
N GLN A 75 5.43 -0.91 -7.85
CA GLN A 75 4.93 0.24 -7.09
C GLN A 75 5.74 0.51 -5.82
N HIS A 76 6.39 -0.52 -5.26
CA HIS A 76 7.27 -0.43 -4.09
C HIS A 76 8.74 -0.11 -4.46
N GLY A 77 9.05 0.08 -5.74
CA GLY A 77 10.42 0.38 -6.19
C GLY A 77 11.31 -0.85 -6.36
N ARG A 78 10.75 -2.07 -6.31
CA ARG A 78 11.49 -3.33 -6.55
C ARG A 78 11.62 -3.56 -8.06
N LEU A 79 12.78 -4.01 -8.54
CA LEU A 79 12.98 -4.33 -9.96
C LEU A 79 12.70 -5.81 -10.23
N LEU A 80 11.84 -6.09 -11.21
CA LEU A 80 11.49 -7.43 -11.70
C LEU A 80 12.06 -7.62 -13.10
N PHE A 81 13.11 -8.42 -13.23
CA PHE A 81 13.76 -8.74 -14.50
C PHE A 81 13.10 -9.97 -15.12
N GLY A 82 12.60 -9.86 -16.35
CA GLY A 82 11.98 -10.94 -17.10
C GLY A 82 12.80 -11.34 -18.32
N SER A 83 13.21 -12.60 -18.39
CA SER A 83 13.87 -13.21 -19.57
C SER A 83 13.68 -14.74 -19.51
N SER A 84 14.03 -15.48 -20.56
CA SER A 84 13.79 -16.94 -20.63
C SER A 84 14.89 -17.80 -19.99
N ILE A 85 16.03 -17.19 -19.63
CA ILE A 85 17.26 -17.89 -19.21
C ILE A 85 17.85 -17.36 -17.90
N LEU A 86 17.03 -16.74 -17.05
CA LEU A 86 17.49 -16.23 -15.76
C LEU A 86 17.69 -17.38 -14.77
N SER A 87 18.71 -17.26 -13.93
CA SER A 87 19.06 -18.27 -12.94
C SER A 87 19.45 -17.66 -11.60
N ARG A 88 19.41 -18.48 -10.54
CA ARG A 88 19.88 -18.10 -9.20
C ARG A 88 21.33 -17.61 -9.22
N LYS A 89 22.21 -18.32 -9.94
CA LYS A 89 23.62 -17.95 -10.11
C LYS A 89 23.78 -16.57 -10.74
N MET A 90 22.93 -16.20 -11.70
CA MET A 90 22.94 -14.86 -12.29
C MET A 90 22.48 -13.80 -11.26
N LEU A 91 21.48 -14.10 -10.43
CA LEU A 91 21.00 -13.19 -9.37
C LEU A 91 22.11 -12.94 -8.33
N GLU A 92 22.80 -13.98 -7.89
CA GLU A 92 23.96 -13.89 -7.00
C GLU A 92 25.06 -13.00 -7.56
N ARG A 93 25.35 -13.13 -8.85
CA ARG A 93 26.35 -12.29 -9.53
C ARG A 93 25.90 -10.84 -9.65
N LEU A 94 24.62 -10.59 -9.92
CA LEU A 94 24.04 -9.25 -9.90
C LEU A 94 24.14 -8.61 -8.51
N ALA A 95 23.80 -9.36 -7.46
CA ALA A 95 23.91 -8.88 -6.08
C ALA A 95 25.37 -8.57 -5.70
N LYS A 96 26.31 -9.44 -6.05
CA LYS A 96 27.75 -9.24 -5.83
C LYS A 96 28.29 -8.01 -6.57
N TRP A 97 27.92 -7.84 -7.84
CA TRP A 97 28.28 -6.66 -8.64
C TRP A 97 27.70 -5.38 -8.01
N THR A 98 26.41 -5.39 -7.67
CA THR A 98 25.75 -4.26 -7.02
C THR A 98 26.45 -3.89 -5.72
N LYS A 99 26.75 -4.87 -4.86
CA LYS A 99 27.45 -4.65 -3.59
C LYS A 99 28.79 -3.97 -3.80
N ARG A 100 29.59 -4.43 -4.76
CA ARG A 100 30.92 -3.86 -5.09
C ARG A 100 30.86 -2.39 -5.47
N HIS A 101 29.83 -1.97 -6.19
CA HIS A 101 29.77 -0.62 -6.79
C HIS A 101 28.81 0.36 -6.09
N SER A 102 27.92 -0.13 -5.22
CA SER A 102 26.87 0.68 -4.56
C SER A 102 27.36 1.76 -3.59
N SER A 103 28.63 1.70 -3.17
CA SER A 103 29.27 2.74 -2.35
C SER A 103 29.63 3.97 -3.19
N LYS A 104 30.18 3.76 -4.40
CA LYS A 104 30.53 4.81 -5.36
C LYS A 104 29.31 5.31 -6.15
N HIS A 105 28.38 4.41 -6.48
CA HIS A 105 27.18 4.71 -7.27
C HIS A 105 25.92 4.33 -6.48
N THR A 106 25.41 5.27 -5.69
CA THR A 106 24.28 5.03 -4.77
C THR A 106 23.00 4.58 -5.50
N SER A 107 22.79 5.00 -6.75
CA SER A 107 21.64 4.59 -7.58
C SER A 107 21.60 3.09 -7.86
N LEU A 108 22.74 2.39 -7.83
CA LEU A 108 22.78 0.93 -7.98
C LEU A 108 22.05 0.21 -6.84
N ARG A 109 21.90 0.86 -5.68
CA ARG A 109 21.12 0.30 -4.55
C ARG A 109 19.65 0.05 -4.93
N LYS A 110 19.14 0.65 -6.01
CA LYS A 110 17.79 0.35 -6.55
C LYS A 110 17.65 -1.11 -7.00
N LEU A 111 18.76 -1.80 -7.26
CA LEU A 111 18.80 -3.23 -7.57
C LEU A 111 18.61 -4.12 -6.34
N LYS A 112 18.63 -3.55 -5.12
CA LYS A 112 18.41 -4.31 -3.89
C LYS A 112 17.11 -5.09 -3.97
N ASN A 113 17.15 -6.36 -3.59
CA ASN A 113 16.04 -7.30 -3.68
C ASN A 113 15.49 -7.48 -5.09
N ALA A 114 16.27 -7.28 -6.16
CA ALA A 114 15.82 -7.59 -7.51
C ALA A 114 15.26 -9.03 -7.60
N VAL A 115 14.22 -9.22 -8.42
CA VAL A 115 13.60 -10.52 -8.69
C VAL A 115 13.85 -10.91 -10.12
N PHE A 116 14.22 -12.15 -10.35
CA PHE A 116 14.29 -12.73 -11.68
C PHE A 116 13.03 -13.55 -11.96
N LEU A 117 12.42 -13.31 -13.11
CA LEU A 117 11.25 -14.00 -13.61
C LEU A 117 11.66 -14.73 -14.89
N ASN A 118 11.58 -16.05 -14.88
CA ASN A 118 11.71 -16.81 -16.11
C ASN A 118 10.40 -16.72 -16.89
N VAL A 119 10.47 -16.19 -18.10
CA VAL A 119 9.30 -15.90 -18.93
C VAL A 119 9.39 -16.69 -20.23
N SER A 120 8.31 -17.39 -20.57
CA SER A 120 8.17 -18.10 -21.84
C SER A 120 8.11 -17.15 -23.04
N SER A 121 8.26 -17.69 -24.25
CA SER A 121 8.07 -16.93 -25.51
C SER A 121 6.67 -16.31 -25.66
N LYS A 122 5.67 -16.78 -24.91
CA LYS A 122 4.31 -16.22 -24.89
C LYS A 122 4.11 -15.15 -23.79
N GLY A 123 5.16 -14.76 -23.07
CA GLY A 123 5.06 -13.78 -21.98
C GLY A 123 4.52 -14.34 -20.66
N VAL A 124 4.34 -15.65 -20.54
CA VAL A 124 3.89 -16.30 -19.29
C VAL A 124 5.07 -16.50 -18.36
N VAL A 125 4.94 -16.07 -17.10
CA VAL A 125 5.92 -16.33 -16.03
C VAL A 125 5.90 -17.82 -15.68
N LEU A 126 7.03 -18.49 -15.88
CA LEU A 126 7.23 -19.91 -15.61
C LEU A 126 7.82 -20.16 -14.22
N ASP A 127 8.75 -19.30 -13.79
CA ASP A 127 9.45 -19.44 -12.53
C ASP A 127 9.85 -18.05 -11.97
N LYS A 128 9.99 -17.96 -10.65
CA LYS A 128 10.32 -16.74 -9.90
C LYS A 128 11.49 -17.04 -8.96
N ILE A 129 12.58 -16.31 -9.14
CA ILE A 129 13.80 -16.43 -8.35
C ILE A 129 13.97 -15.15 -7.53
N GLU A 130 13.85 -15.29 -6.21
CA GLU A 130 14.11 -14.22 -5.24
C GLU A 130 14.86 -14.77 -4.03
N GLU A 131 15.84 -14.03 -3.53
CA GLU A 131 16.64 -14.43 -2.38
C GLU A 131 17.12 -13.18 -1.63
N GLU A 132 16.42 -12.84 -0.54
CA GLU A 132 16.63 -11.58 0.20
C GLU A 132 18.02 -11.51 0.86
N SER A 133 18.52 -12.65 1.37
CA SER A 133 19.81 -12.75 2.06
C SER A 133 21.01 -12.32 1.21
N LEU A 134 20.91 -12.37 -0.12
CA LEU A 134 21.96 -11.88 -1.03
C LEU A 134 22.18 -10.36 -0.91
N TRP A 135 21.20 -9.65 -0.37
CA TRP A 135 21.11 -8.19 -0.41
C TRP A 135 21.33 -7.51 0.95
N ASP A 136 21.51 -8.27 2.03
CA ASP A 136 21.61 -7.76 3.41
C ASP A 136 22.68 -6.69 3.58
N ALA A 137 23.80 -6.82 2.85
CA ALA A 137 24.91 -5.88 2.90
C ALA A 137 24.72 -4.61 2.04
N ILE A 138 23.62 -4.51 1.29
CA ILE A 138 23.32 -3.36 0.44
C ILE A 138 22.33 -2.44 1.16
N PRO A 139 22.65 -1.16 1.39
CA PRO A 139 21.71 -0.22 2.00
C PRO A 139 20.48 -0.02 1.11
N ASP A 140 19.32 0.25 1.72
CA ASP A 140 18.10 0.52 0.97
C ASP A 140 18.24 1.74 0.07
N ALA A 141 17.75 1.63 -1.17
CA ALA A 141 17.57 2.77 -2.03
C ALA A 141 16.27 3.48 -1.69
N ILE A 142 16.36 4.79 -1.46
CA ILE A 142 15.19 5.63 -1.36
C ILE A 142 14.72 5.95 -2.78
N VAL A 143 13.64 5.29 -3.22
CA VAL A 143 13.05 5.51 -4.56
C VAL A 143 12.03 6.64 -4.50
N SER A 144 12.16 7.65 -5.35
CA SER A 144 11.27 8.82 -5.38
C SER A 144 9.79 8.45 -5.46
N GLY A 145 8.99 9.18 -4.68
CA GLY A 145 7.55 8.97 -4.53
C GLY A 145 7.12 7.69 -3.79
N THR A 146 8.05 6.86 -3.30
CA THR A 146 7.71 5.81 -2.33
C THR A 146 7.49 6.38 -0.94
N ILE A 147 6.85 5.59 -0.06
CA ILE A 147 6.68 5.97 1.36
C ILE A 147 8.02 6.16 2.06
N ALA A 148 9.04 5.34 1.76
CA ALA A 148 10.38 5.51 2.30
C ALA A 148 11.00 6.88 1.92
N HIS A 149 10.74 7.35 0.69
CA HIS A 149 11.17 8.67 0.25
C HIS A 149 10.45 9.80 0.99
N ALA A 150 9.13 9.68 1.16
CA ALA A 150 8.37 10.64 1.94
C ALA A 150 8.83 10.67 3.41
N ALA A 151 9.01 9.51 4.05
CA ALA A 151 9.53 9.39 5.41
C ALA A 151 10.91 10.05 5.58
N SER A 152 11.83 9.80 4.66
CA SER A 152 13.15 10.45 4.67
C SER A 152 13.04 11.97 4.47
N SER A 153 12.09 12.42 3.64
CA SER A 153 11.86 13.85 3.42
C SER A 153 11.28 14.52 4.67
N ILE A 154 10.37 13.87 5.38
CA ILE A 154 9.80 14.35 6.65
C ILE A 154 10.87 14.49 7.70
N THR A 155 11.72 13.48 7.89
CA THR A 155 12.79 13.52 8.92
C THR A 155 13.85 14.59 8.63
N LYS A 156 14.04 14.97 7.36
CA LYS A 156 14.94 16.05 6.92
C LYS A 156 14.24 17.42 6.86
N ALA A 157 12.94 17.50 7.11
CA ALA A 157 12.18 18.73 6.99
C ALA A 157 12.60 19.71 8.08
N LYS A 158 13.16 20.86 7.68
CA LYS A 158 13.61 21.88 8.62
C LYS A 158 12.44 22.75 9.07
N GLU A 159 12.51 23.20 10.32
CA GLU A 159 11.58 24.17 10.88
C GLU A 159 11.44 25.42 10.01
N GLY A 160 10.22 25.93 9.89
CA GLY A 160 9.92 27.15 9.15
C GLY A 160 10.06 27.05 7.62
N ARG A 161 10.31 25.85 7.09
CA ARG A 161 10.34 25.62 5.63
C ARG A 161 9.06 24.97 5.14
N ASP A 162 8.68 25.36 3.93
CA ASP A 162 7.53 24.84 3.24
C ASP A 162 7.92 23.72 2.28
N TYR A 163 7.12 22.66 2.31
CA TYR A 163 7.23 21.52 1.42
C TYR A 163 5.89 21.33 0.73
N TRP A 164 5.88 21.17 -0.58
CA TRP A 164 4.72 20.67 -1.30
C TRP A 164 4.42 19.25 -0.81
N TYR A 165 3.15 18.91 -0.61
CA TYR A 165 2.76 17.52 -0.38
C TYR A 165 1.58 17.11 -1.24
N TYR A 166 1.55 15.81 -1.55
CA TYR A 166 0.42 15.12 -2.14
C TYR A 166 0.25 13.80 -1.42
N MET A 167 -0.97 13.49 -1.01
CA MET A 167 -1.33 12.20 -0.43
C MET A 167 -2.60 11.68 -1.06
N CYS A 168 -2.70 10.37 -1.20
CA CYS A 168 -3.89 9.72 -1.75
C CYS A 168 -4.18 8.41 -1.03
N SER A 169 -5.43 7.96 -1.11
CA SER A 169 -5.79 6.60 -0.73
C SER A 169 -6.95 6.01 -1.53
N ASP A 170 -7.00 4.68 -1.58
CA ASP A 170 -8.09 3.91 -2.19
C ASP A 170 -9.00 3.25 -1.14
N ALA A 171 -10.06 2.60 -1.63
CA ALA A 171 -11.02 1.88 -0.79
C ALA A 171 -10.42 0.65 -0.09
N SER A 172 -9.30 0.12 -0.59
CA SER A 172 -8.57 -1.01 -0.02
C SER A 172 -7.53 -0.59 1.02
N GLY A 173 -7.42 0.71 1.32
CA GLY A 173 -6.45 1.25 2.28
C GLY A 173 -5.03 1.37 1.72
N ASN A 174 -4.83 1.18 0.42
CA ASN A 174 -3.57 1.57 -0.20
C ASN A 174 -3.47 3.08 -0.22
N CYS A 175 -2.27 3.58 0.09
CA CYS A 175 -2.04 5.00 0.23
C CYS A 175 -0.66 5.39 -0.26
N GLY A 176 -0.58 6.60 -0.80
CA GLY A 176 0.64 7.22 -1.29
C GLY A 176 0.88 8.55 -0.61
N LEU A 177 2.16 8.92 -0.49
CA LEU A 177 2.60 10.21 0.00
C LEU A 177 3.82 10.66 -0.81
N SER A 178 3.79 11.89 -1.32
CA SER A 178 4.94 12.57 -1.89
C SER A 178 5.14 13.93 -1.22
N LEU A 179 6.41 14.32 -1.12
CA LEU A 179 6.86 15.58 -0.54
C LEU A 179 7.97 16.17 -1.44
N GLY A 180 7.89 17.46 -1.72
CA GLY A 180 8.88 18.23 -2.47
C GLY A 180 9.24 19.52 -1.75
N SER A 181 10.50 19.96 -1.80
CA SER A 181 10.90 21.21 -1.14
C SER A 181 10.53 22.41 -2.01
N SER A 182 9.60 23.26 -1.55
CA SER A 182 9.22 24.47 -2.29
C SER A 182 10.38 25.45 -2.51
N LYS A 183 11.40 25.41 -1.65
CA LYS A 183 12.62 26.22 -1.82
C LYS A 183 13.51 25.73 -2.98
N ARG A 184 13.55 24.41 -3.23
CA ARG A 184 14.38 23.82 -4.29
C ARG A 184 13.62 23.70 -5.61
N ASP A 185 12.30 23.58 -5.51
CA ASP A 185 11.37 23.44 -6.62
C ASP A 185 10.22 24.45 -6.42
N PRO A 186 10.50 25.76 -6.62
CA PRO A 186 9.52 26.83 -6.39
C PRO A 186 8.32 26.73 -7.33
N ASP A 187 8.54 26.28 -8.56
CA ASP A 187 7.50 26.13 -9.58
C ASP A 187 6.78 24.77 -9.47
N GLY A 188 7.27 23.86 -8.61
CA GLY A 188 6.65 22.57 -8.37
C GLY A 188 6.77 21.58 -9.54
N THR A 189 7.75 21.73 -10.43
CA THR A 189 7.89 20.89 -11.63
C THR A 189 8.35 19.48 -11.28
N GLU A 190 9.37 19.36 -10.42
CA GLU A 190 9.84 18.06 -9.93
C GLU A 190 8.80 17.40 -9.03
N PHE A 191 8.15 18.20 -8.19
CA PHE A 191 7.07 17.75 -7.33
C PHE A 191 5.87 17.25 -8.14
N GLY A 192 5.42 17.99 -9.14
CA GLY A 192 4.33 17.60 -10.03
C GLY A 192 4.62 16.29 -10.75
N THR A 193 5.85 16.11 -11.21
CA THR A 193 6.33 14.84 -11.76
C THR A 193 6.19 13.70 -10.75
N SER A 194 6.58 13.94 -9.49
CA SER A 194 6.42 12.96 -8.41
C SER A 194 4.95 12.66 -8.09
N VAL A 195 4.05 13.64 -8.18
CA VAL A 195 2.60 13.46 -8.00
C VAL A 195 2.05 12.51 -9.06
N VAL A 196 2.41 12.72 -10.33
CA VAL A 196 2.03 11.82 -11.43
C VAL A 196 2.49 10.38 -11.14
N ASP A 197 3.72 10.20 -10.63
CA ASP A 197 4.23 8.88 -10.27
C ASP A 197 3.43 8.24 -9.11
N VAL A 198 2.95 9.03 -8.14
CA VAL A 198 2.04 8.52 -7.09
C VAL A 198 0.70 8.13 -7.68
N GLN A 199 0.11 8.97 -8.54
CA GLN A 199 -1.19 8.68 -9.17
C GLN A 199 -1.16 7.42 -10.03
N LEU A 200 -0.09 7.21 -10.80
CA LEU A 200 0.10 5.98 -11.60
C LEU A 200 0.23 4.72 -10.74
N ARG A 201 0.76 4.82 -9.51
CA ARG A 201 0.81 3.70 -8.56
C ARG A 201 -0.53 3.42 -7.90
N PHE A 202 -1.34 4.44 -7.69
CA PHE A 202 -2.64 4.33 -7.02
C PHE A 202 -3.77 4.78 -7.95
N PRO A 203 -3.97 4.10 -9.11
CA PRO A 203 -4.96 4.53 -10.11
C PRO A 203 -6.40 4.44 -9.60
N ASN A 204 -6.64 3.63 -8.57
CA ASN A 204 -7.95 3.47 -7.92
C ASN A 204 -8.13 4.39 -6.70
N ALA A 205 -7.21 5.32 -6.46
CA ALA A 205 -7.33 6.26 -5.35
C ALA A 205 -8.56 7.14 -5.55
N ASN A 206 -9.50 7.07 -4.60
CA ASN A 206 -10.73 7.86 -4.60
C ASN A 206 -10.70 9.00 -3.59
N LYS A 207 -9.62 9.10 -2.80
CA LYS A 207 -9.36 10.20 -1.87
C LYS A 207 -7.98 10.78 -2.16
N HIS A 208 -7.87 12.10 -2.16
CA HIS A 208 -6.59 12.79 -2.29
C HIS A 208 -6.59 14.12 -1.52
N SER A 209 -5.42 14.54 -1.09
CA SER A 209 -5.20 15.86 -0.49
C SER A 209 -3.82 16.36 -0.90
N GLN A 210 -3.72 17.65 -1.19
CA GLN A 210 -2.46 18.34 -1.48
C GLN A 210 -2.41 19.70 -0.79
N GLY A 211 -1.21 20.25 -0.69
CA GLY A 211 -0.97 21.56 -0.09
C GLY A 211 0.45 21.69 0.45
N ILE A 212 0.58 22.34 1.60
CA ILE A 212 1.88 22.61 2.24
C ILE A 212 2.09 21.76 3.48
N PHE A 213 3.23 21.11 3.57
CA PHE A 213 3.74 20.44 4.75
C PHE A 213 4.79 21.34 5.42
N ARG A 214 4.70 21.48 6.74
CA ARG A 214 5.60 22.33 7.53
C ARG A 214 5.96 21.66 8.87
N THR A 215 7.23 21.82 9.26
CA THR A 215 7.66 21.62 10.65
C THR A 215 7.48 22.94 11.39
N LEU A 216 6.55 22.99 12.34
CA LEU A 216 6.23 24.17 13.14
C LEU A 216 7.32 24.45 14.19
N PRO A 217 7.40 25.68 14.75
CA PRO A 217 8.40 26.03 15.77
C PRO A 217 8.38 25.19 17.05
N SER A 218 7.25 24.53 17.31
CA SER A 218 7.12 23.57 18.40
C SER A 218 7.71 22.19 18.08
N GLY A 219 8.37 22.02 16.93
CA GLY A 219 8.78 20.72 16.37
C GLY A 219 7.61 19.88 15.83
N LYS A 220 6.37 20.34 15.99
CA LYS A 220 5.17 19.62 15.53
C LYS A 220 5.02 19.70 14.02
N LEU A 221 4.60 18.60 13.41
CA LEU A 221 4.37 18.52 11.97
C LEU A 221 2.95 18.98 11.63
N ALA A 222 2.79 19.67 10.50
CA ALA A 222 1.50 20.13 10.01
C ALA A 222 1.34 19.95 8.49
N PHE A 223 0.18 19.45 8.07
CA PHE A 223 -0.31 19.49 6.70
C PHE A 223 -1.37 20.59 6.58
N LEU A 224 -1.08 21.62 5.79
CA LEU A 224 -1.98 22.70 5.44
C LEU A 224 -2.68 22.33 4.13
N THR A 225 -3.99 22.21 4.14
CA THR A 225 -4.80 21.75 3.00
C THR A 225 -5.93 22.70 2.70
N VAL A 226 -6.26 22.88 1.42
CA VAL A 226 -7.52 23.52 1.00
C VAL A 226 -8.66 22.51 0.83
N HIS A 227 -8.33 21.21 0.85
CA HIS A 227 -9.28 20.12 0.68
C HIS A 227 -10.04 19.82 1.97
N ASN A 228 -11.04 18.93 1.88
CA ASN A 228 -11.80 18.46 3.02
C ASN A 228 -10.87 17.90 4.12
N ILE A 229 -10.88 18.56 5.29
CA ILE A 229 -10.01 18.23 6.42
C ILE A 229 -10.19 16.81 6.94
N SER A 230 -11.42 16.30 6.95
CA SER A 230 -11.75 14.94 7.41
C SER A 230 -11.19 13.90 6.44
N MET A 231 -11.20 14.19 5.14
CA MET A 231 -10.59 13.33 4.13
C MET A 231 -9.07 13.28 4.29
N ALA A 232 -8.39 14.42 4.41
CA ALA A 232 -6.94 14.46 4.65
C ALA A 232 -6.55 13.73 5.94
N ALA A 233 -7.28 13.95 7.03
CA ALA A 233 -7.07 13.24 8.28
C ALA A 233 -7.27 11.72 8.13
N SER A 234 -8.25 11.28 7.33
CA SER A 234 -8.46 9.86 7.03
C SER A 234 -7.30 9.25 6.26
N ILE A 235 -6.72 9.95 5.28
CA ILE A 235 -5.57 9.46 4.51
C ILE A 235 -4.35 9.31 5.42
N VAL A 236 -4.07 10.31 6.27
CA VAL A 236 -2.97 10.26 7.24
C VAL A 236 -3.13 9.10 8.23
N LYS A 237 -4.35 8.86 8.73
CA LYS A 237 -4.61 7.69 9.59
C LYS A 237 -4.28 6.36 8.89
N GLN A 238 -4.68 6.21 7.62
CA GLN A 238 -4.38 5.02 6.84
C GLN A 238 -2.87 4.86 6.58
N LEU A 239 -2.18 5.96 6.26
CA LEU A 239 -0.72 5.98 6.12
C LEU A 239 -0.01 5.51 7.39
N LEU A 240 -0.40 6.04 8.56
CA LEU A 240 0.16 5.66 9.85
C LEU A 240 -0.16 4.21 10.24
N GLN A 241 -1.34 3.70 9.87
CA GLN A 241 -1.70 2.29 10.10
C GLN A 241 -0.91 1.34 9.22
N LYS A 242 -0.67 1.70 7.95
CA LYS A 242 0.01 0.84 6.98
C LYS A 242 1.53 0.89 7.10
N TYR A 243 2.08 2.04 7.49
CA TYR A 243 3.52 2.30 7.56
C TYR A 243 3.91 2.89 8.93
N PRO A 244 3.62 2.20 10.05
CA PRO A 244 3.80 2.75 11.40
C PRO A 244 5.26 3.00 11.77
N VAL A 245 6.19 2.24 11.17
CA VAL A 245 7.62 2.36 11.45
C VAL A 245 8.23 3.51 10.65
N GLU A 246 7.97 3.53 9.34
CA GLU A 246 8.50 4.53 8.41
C GLU A 246 7.96 5.93 8.70
N LEU A 247 6.68 6.02 9.08
CA LEU A 247 5.99 7.28 9.33
C LEU A 247 5.81 7.58 10.83
N LYS A 248 6.64 6.99 11.70
CA LYS A 248 6.59 7.24 13.16
C LYS A 248 6.64 8.73 13.51
N SER A 249 7.35 9.55 12.73
CA SER A 249 7.43 11.00 12.92
C SER A 249 6.09 11.73 12.73
N LEU A 250 5.16 11.16 11.97
CA LEU A 250 3.82 11.73 11.75
C LEU A 250 2.84 11.45 12.91
N GLN A 251 3.29 10.84 14.01
CA GLN A 251 2.47 10.72 15.22
C GLN A 251 2.12 12.12 15.75
N ASN A 252 0.83 12.39 15.97
CA ASN A 252 0.30 13.67 16.44
C ASN A 252 0.46 14.81 15.41
N VAL A 253 0.44 14.49 14.12
CA VAL A 253 0.47 15.48 13.06
C VAL A 253 -0.82 16.30 13.02
N ARG A 254 -0.69 17.60 12.75
CA ARG A 254 -1.81 18.53 12.61
C ARG A 254 -2.25 18.57 11.16
N ILE A 255 -3.55 18.48 10.91
CA ILE A 255 -4.15 18.82 9.63
C ILE A 255 -4.84 20.16 9.81
N ILE A 256 -4.42 21.16 9.06
CA ILE A 256 -4.94 22.53 9.12
C ILE A 256 -5.65 22.79 7.79
N HIS A 257 -6.94 23.07 7.85
CA HIS A 257 -7.73 23.47 6.69
C HIS A 257 -7.63 24.97 6.49
N LEU A 258 -7.27 25.36 5.27
CA LEU A 258 -7.27 26.73 4.81
C LEU A 258 -8.50 26.95 3.94
N LYS A 259 -9.29 27.97 4.26
CA LYS A 259 -10.43 28.41 3.46
C LYS A 259 -10.10 29.82 2.96
N ASP A 260 -10.05 29.99 1.64
CA ASP A 260 -9.72 31.27 1.01
C ASP A 260 -8.38 31.87 1.49
N GLY A 261 -7.41 31.00 1.80
CA GLY A 261 -6.10 31.39 2.34
C GLY A 261 -6.07 31.65 3.86
N GLU A 262 -7.23 31.69 4.51
CA GLU A 262 -7.35 31.91 5.95
C GLU A 262 -7.48 30.61 6.74
N PHE A 263 -7.15 30.66 8.03
CA PHE A 263 -7.31 29.52 8.93
C PHE A 263 -8.79 29.17 9.09
N GLY A 264 -9.18 27.97 8.67
CA GLY A 264 -10.54 27.46 8.85
C GLY A 264 -10.68 26.57 10.08
N LYS A 265 -10.03 25.40 10.05
CA LYS A 265 -10.17 24.36 11.10
C LYS A 265 -8.86 23.60 11.27
N MET A 266 -8.67 23.00 12.44
CA MET A 266 -7.56 22.10 12.71
C MET A 266 -8.07 20.77 13.29
N ILE A 267 -7.47 19.66 12.86
CA ILE A 267 -7.62 18.34 13.44
C ILE A 267 -6.24 17.82 13.80
N ILE A 268 -6.11 17.24 14.99
CA ILE A 268 -4.90 16.50 15.39
C ILE A 268 -5.13 15.04 15.07
N VAL A 269 -4.26 14.45 14.25
CA VAL A 269 -4.28 13.02 13.96
C VAL A 269 -3.33 12.34 14.94
N GLU A 270 -3.92 11.83 16.01
CA GLU A 270 -3.21 10.96 16.95
C GLU A 270 -3.26 9.53 16.42
N HIS A 271 -2.08 8.93 16.27
CA HIS A 271 -1.95 7.50 16.06
C HIS A 271 -1.33 6.94 17.32
N THR A 272 -2.18 6.50 18.25
CA THR A 272 -1.75 5.63 19.32
C THR A 272 -1.41 4.30 18.64
N PRO A 273 -0.13 3.85 18.65
CA PRO A 273 0.19 2.51 18.20
C PRO A 273 -0.76 1.56 18.93
N LYS A 274 -1.42 0.64 18.22
CA LYS A 274 -2.24 -0.38 18.87
C LYS A 274 -1.32 -1.21 19.78
N THR A 275 -1.06 -0.77 21.01
CA THR A 275 -0.63 -1.65 22.09
C THR A 275 -1.73 -2.69 22.19
N LYS A 276 -1.44 -3.94 21.79
CA LYS A 276 -2.34 -5.13 21.84
C LYS A 276 -3.81 -4.77 21.97
N SER A 277 -4.50 -4.73 20.84
CA SER A 277 -5.96 -4.63 20.69
C SER A 277 -6.75 -4.68 22.01
N LYS A 278 -7.33 -3.54 22.42
CA LYS A 278 -8.35 -3.47 23.49
C LYS A 278 -9.63 -4.25 23.17
N ASN A 279 -9.76 -4.80 21.95
CA ASN A 279 -10.87 -5.64 21.54
C ASN A 279 -10.33 -7.05 21.31
N ASP A 280 -10.30 -7.85 22.37
CA ASP A 280 -10.22 -9.29 22.21
C ASP A 280 -11.48 -9.77 21.48
N LEU A 281 -11.33 -10.13 20.20
CA LEU A 281 -12.41 -10.69 19.38
C LEU A 281 -12.40 -12.22 19.40
N SER A 282 -11.63 -12.86 20.29
CA SER A 282 -11.59 -14.33 20.41
C SER A 282 -12.98 -14.93 20.64
N HIS A 283 -13.83 -14.23 21.40
CA HIS A 283 -15.23 -14.65 21.59
C HIS A 283 -16.02 -14.61 20.28
N LEU A 284 -15.90 -13.51 19.52
CA LEU A 284 -16.55 -13.38 18.20
C LEU A 284 -16.06 -14.47 17.24
N GLU A 285 -14.76 -14.76 17.24
CA GLU A 285 -14.18 -15.83 16.44
C GLU A 285 -14.73 -17.20 16.83
N SER A 286 -14.81 -17.50 18.12
CA SER A 286 -15.36 -18.76 18.62
C SER A 286 -16.81 -18.95 18.16
N VAL A 287 -17.63 -17.89 18.28
CA VAL A 287 -19.04 -17.91 17.86
C VAL A 287 -19.16 -18.07 16.35
N LEU A 288 -18.42 -17.30 15.55
CA LEU A 288 -18.46 -17.42 14.08
C LEU A 288 -17.93 -18.76 13.58
N LYS A 289 -16.97 -19.39 14.27
CA LYS A 289 -16.47 -20.72 13.92
C LYS A 289 -17.56 -21.79 14.05
N ILE A 290 -18.38 -21.71 15.10
CA ILE A 290 -19.44 -22.68 15.38
C ILE A 290 -20.80 -22.36 14.72
N MET A 291 -20.92 -21.26 13.96
CA MET A 291 -22.16 -20.91 13.27
C MET A 291 -22.46 -21.86 12.11
N ASP A 292 -23.53 -22.65 12.25
CA ASP A 292 -24.01 -23.63 11.28
C ASP A 292 -25.46 -23.33 10.82
N ARG A 293 -25.97 -24.09 9.85
CA ARG A 293 -27.27 -23.86 9.17
C ARG A 293 -28.53 -23.81 10.07
N ASN A 294 -28.43 -24.14 11.35
CA ASN A 294 -29.57 -24.15 12.29
C ASN A 294 -29.29 -23.43 13.62
N LYS A 295 -28.15 -22.73 13.73
CA LYS A 295 -27.82 -21.99 14.96
C LYS A 295 -28.23 -20.53 14.83
N GLU A 296 -28.86 -20.03 15.88
CA GLU A 296 -29.17 -18.62 16.06
C GLU A 296 -28.28 -18.09 17.17
N VAL A 297 -27.69 -16.92 16.93
CA VAL A 297 -27.01 -16.15 17.97
C VAL A 297 -27.58 -14.73 18.00
N TYR A 298 -27.37 -14.04 19.09
CA TYR A 298 -27.77 -12.65 19.26
C TYR A 298 -26.58 -11.74 18.95
N PHE A 299 -26.84 -10.59 18.34
CA PHE A 299 -25.80 -9.61 18.07
C PHE A 299 -26.13 -8.23 18.62
N TRP A 300 -25.07 -7.50 18.95
CA TRP A 300 -25.09 -6.08 19.27
C TRP A 300 -24.01 -5.40 18.44
N PHE A 301 -24.40 -4.38 17.70
CA PHE A 301 -23.50 -3.56 16.93
C PHE A 301 -23.49 -2.15 17.52
N ALA A 302 -22.39 -1.77 18.17
CA ALA A 302 -22.21 -0.44 18.72
C ALA A 302 -21.77 0.53 17.62
N HIS A 303 -22.58 1.54 17.31
CA HIS A 303 -22.35 2.40 16.15
C HIS A 303 -21.14 3.32 16.32
N GLU A 304 -20.97 3.89 17.51
CA GLU A 304 -19.90 4.87 17.79
C GLU A 304 -18.51 4.23 17.80
N SER A 305 -18.40 3.05 18.41
CA SER A 305 -17.15 2.31 18.50
C SER A 305 -16.92 1.37 17.30
N ASN A 306 -17.93 1.16 16.47
CA ASN A 306 -17.90 0.27 15.31
C ASN A 306 -17.47 -1.16 15.71
N ILE A 307 -18.09 -1.72 16.76
CA ILE A 307 -17.77 -3.05 17.29
C ILE A 307 -19.00 -3.96 17.19
N LEU A 308 -18.78 -5.18 16.70
CA LEU A 308 -19.76 -6.27 16.71
C LEU A 308 -19.50 -7.20 17.89
N ALA A 309 -20.53 -7.45 18.69
CA ALA A 309 -20.56 -8.50 19.70
C ALA A 309 -21.57 -9.58 19.30
N LEU A 310 -21.21 -10.85 19.52
CA LEU A 310 -22.06 -12.01 19.27
C LEU A 310 -22.18 -12.82 20.55
N GLU A 311 -23.40 -13.22 20.91
CA GLU A 311 -23.69 -13.95 22.13
C GLU A 311 -24.71 -15.05 21.87
N GLN A 312 -24.60 -16.18 22.58
CA GLN A 312 -25.53 -17.29 22.41
C GLN A 312 -26.91 -17.01 23.02
N THR A 313 -26.98 -16.15 24.04
CA THR A 313 -28.22 -15.82 24.75
C THR A 313 -28.48 -14.32 24.73
N LYS A 314 -29.76 -13.95 24.85
CA LYS A 314 -30.20 -12.55 24.88
C LYS A 314 -29.74 -11.85 26.16
N GLU A 315 -29.64 -12.59 27.25
CA GLU A 315 -29.19 -12.16 28.57
C GLU A 315 -27.70 -11.77 28.52
N SER A 316 -26.84 -12.65 27.98
CA SER A 316 -25.42 -12.35 27.76
C SER A 316 -25.26 -11.11 26.86
N LEU A 317 -26.06 -11.01 25.79
CA LEU A 317 -26.02 -9.84 24.91
C LEU A 317 -26.35 -8.53 25.64
N LYS A 318 -27.34 -8.54 26.55
CA LYS A 318 -27.68 -7.33 27.32
C LYS A 318 -26.52 -6.88 28.20
N GLU A 319 -25.82 -7.81 28.84
CA GLU A 319 -24.65 -7.49 29.67
C GLU A 319 -23.49 -6.94 28.83
N THR A 320 -23.19 -7.60 27.71
CA THR A 320 -22.15 -7.16 26.78
C THR A 320 -22.48 -5.77 26.21
N ALA A 321 -23.72 -5.54 25.78
CA ALA A 321 -24.17 -4.23 25.30
C ALA A 321 -24.05 -3.14 26.37
N LYS A 322 -24.39 -3.45 27.64
CA LYS A 322 -24.25 -2.51 28.77
C LYS A 322 -22.78 -2.14 29.02
N LYS A 323 -21.87 -3.11 28.93
CA LYS A 323 -20.42 -2.88 29.07
C LYS A 323 -19.84 -2.06 27.93
N MET A 324 -20.30 -2.29 26.70
CA MET A 324 -19.87 -1.55 25.52
C MET A 324 -20.37 -0.10 25.50
N GLY A 325 -21.53 0.16 26.11
CA GLY A 325 -22.15 1.48 26.16
C GLY A 325 -22.64 1.97 24.79
N GLY A 326 -23.25 3.17 24.80
CA GLY A 326 -23.63 3.89 23.59
C GLY A 326 -24.87 3.37 22.85
N ALA A 327 -25.20 4.06 21.76
CA ALA A 327 -26.26 3.65 20.85
C ALA A 327 -25.80 2.48 19.96
N GLY A 328 -26.68 1.49 19.77
CA GLY A 328 -26.38 0.32 18.96
C GLY A 328 -27.61 -0.33 18.38
N THR A 329 -27.37 -1.20 17.41
CA THR A 329 -28.40 -2.05 16.81
C THR A 329 -28.27 -3.46 17.35
N ARG A 330 -29.41 -4.05 17.75
CA ARG A 330 -29.47 -5.42 18.25
C ARG A 330 -30.38 -6.27 17.40
N GLY A 331 -30.06 -7.56 17.32
CA GLY A 331 -30.87 -8.49 16.57
C GLY A 331 -30.42 -9.93 16.75
N LYS A 332 -30.86 -10.76 15.80
CA LYS A 332 -30.49 -12.16 15.68
C LYS A 332 -29.59 -12.32 14.47
N LEU A 333 -28.56 -13.13 14.58
CA LEU A 333 -27.69 -13.54 13.49
C LEU A 333 -27.97 -15.02 13.21
N VAL A 334 -28.32 -15.32 11.98
CA VAL A 334 -28.57 -16.69 11.53
C VAL A 334 -27.81 -16.97 10.23
N MET A 335 -27.59 -18.24 9.93
CA MET A 335 -27.08 -18.65 8.63
C MET A 335 -28.24 -18.82 7.65
N SER A 336 -28.19 -18.14 6.50
CA SER A 336 -29.21 -18.29 5.45
C SER A 336 -29.10 -19.67 4.79
N LYS A 337 -30.18 -20.09 4.09
CA LYS A 337 -30.17 -21.32 3.28
C LYS A 337 -29.04 -21.35 2.24
N ARG A 338 -28.56 -20.18 1.81
CA ARG A 338 -27.47 -20.01 0.84
C ARG A 338 -26.09 -19.88 1.49
N GLY A 339 -25.98 -20.07 2.81
CA GLY A 339 -24.70 -20.02 3.53
C GLY A 339 -24.18 -18.61 3.82
N SER A 340 -25.03 -17.58 3.69
CA SER A 340 -24.67 -16.20 4.04
C SER A 340 -25.16 -15.85 5.45
N LEU A 341 -24.42 -15.03 6.19
CA LEU A 341 -24.89 -14.48 7.46
C LEU A 341 -26.07 -13.51 7.25
N ASP A 342 -27.16 -13.69 8.00
CA ASP A 342 -28.39 -12.89 7.94
C ASP A 342 -28.63 -12.22 9.30
N PHE A 343 -28.41 -10.91 9.34
CA PHE A 343 -28.61 -10.05 10.51
C PHE A 343 -30.07 -9.56 10.53
N ARG A 344 -30.87 -10.15 11.43
CA ARG A 344 -32.29 -9.88 11.57
C ARG A 344 -32.56 -8.86 12.67
N VAL A 345 -33.16 -7.73 12.31
CA VAL A 345 -33.46 -6.61 13.22
C VAL A 345 -34.93 -6.29 13.23
N LYS A 346 -35.49 -5.90 14.39
CA LYS A 346 -36.89 -5.42 14.48
C LYS A 346 -37.03 -3.91 14.29
N LYS A 347 -35.98 -3.15 14.63
CA LYS A 347 -35.91 -1.71 14.42
C LYS A 347 -35.17 -1.45 13.11
N GLU A 348 -35.68 -0.52 12.32
CA GLU A 348 -35.03 -0.12 11.08
C GLU A 348 -33.60 0.39 11.35
N ALA A 349 -32.65 -0.08 10.56
CA ALA A 349 -31.23 0.24 10.70
C ALA A 349 -30.61 0.39 9.30
N PRO A 350 -30.87 1.49 8.58
CA PRO A 350 -30.57 1.64 7.17
C PRO A 350 -29.06 1.49 6.85
N ASN A 351 -28.20 1.87 7.78
CA ASN A 351 -26.74 1.88 7.60
C ASN A 351 -26.03 0.67 8.24
N LEU A 352 -26.78 -0.31 8.78
CA LEU A 352 -26.16 -1.44 9.50
C LEU A 352 -25.29 -2.28 8.58
N LEU A 353 -25.74 -2.56 7.35
CA LEU A 353 -24.99 -3.40 6.42
C LEU A 353 -23.63 -2.78 6.06
N GLU A 354 -23.60 -1.46 5.82
CA GLU A 354 -22.37 -0.70 5.52
C GLU A 354 -21.45 -0.64 6.72
N SER A 355 -22.00 -0.48 7.93
CA SER A 355 -21.21 -0.49 9.17
C SER A 355 -20.59 -1.85 9.44
N LEU A 356 -21.32 -2.95 9.21
CA LEU A 356 -20.80 -4.31 9.32
C LEU A 356 -19.69 -4.59 8.29
N ALA A 357 -19.85 -4.12 7.05
CA ALA A 357 -18.81 -4.23 6.03
C ALA A 357 -17.54 -3.46 6.44
N ASN A 358 -17.68 -2.22 6.92
CA ASN A 358 -16.56 -1.43 7.41
C ASN A 358 -15.87 -2.10 8.61
N PHE A 359 -16.64 -2.65 9.55
CA PHE A 359 -16.09 -3.43 10.67
C PHE A 359 -15.27 -4.62 10.18
N ALA A 360 -15.81 -5.44 9.27
CA ALA A 360 -15.09 -6.59 8.74
C ALA A 360 -13.81 -6.17 8.00
N SER A 361 -13.89 -5.14 7.16
CA SER A 361 -12.74 -4.59 6.42
C SER A 361 -11.58 -4.20 7.32
N ASN A 362 -11.88 -3.50 8.41
CA ASN A 362 -10.87 -2.97 9.31
C ASN A 362 -10.22 -4.04 10.20
N ASN A 363 -10.80 -5.23 10.31
CA ASN A 363 -10.38 -6.26 11.27
C ASN A 363 -10.04 -7.61 10.63
N VAL A 364 -10.35 -7.87 9.35
CA VAL A 364 -10.15 -9.19 8.72
C VAL A 364 -8.69 -9.64 8.67
N GLN A 365 -7.74 -8.70 8.58
CA GLN A 365 -6.30 -9.01 8.58
C GLN A 365 -5.86 -9.65 9.91
N ASP A 366 -6.37 -9.10 11.01
CA ASP A 366 -6.09 -9.58 12.36
C ASP A 366 -6.99 -10.80 12.72
N TRP A 367 -8.17 -10.90 12.10
CA TRP A 367 -9.20 -11.90 12.41
C TRP A 367 -9.79 -12.54 11.13
N PRO A 368 -9.10 -13.53 10.52
CA PRO A 368 -9.51 -14.14 9.25
C PRO A 368 -10.92 -14.74 9.24
N VAL A 369 -11.45 -15.12 10.41
CA VAL A 369 -12.83 -15.62 10.57
C VAL A 369 -13.90 -14.65 10.05
N LEU A 370 -13.59 -13.34 10.04
CA LEU A 370 -14.49 -12.30 9.53
C LEU A 370 -14.73 -12.42 8.01
N GLN A 371 -13.95 -13.21 7.28
CA GLN A 371 -14.25 -13.58 5.90
C GLN A 371 -15.63 -14.25 5.76
N LYS A 372 -16.15 -14.91 6.82
CA LYS A 372 -17.53 -15.45 6.83
C LYS A 372 -18.61 -14.37 6.70
N MET A 373 -18.28 -13.09 6.92
CA MET A 373 -19.20 -11.98 6.69
C MET A 373 -19.36 -11.63 5.20
N ASN A 374 -18.57 -12.23 4.31
CA ASN A 374 -18.70 -12.00 2.87
C ASN A 374 -20.11 -12.37 2.38
N GLY A 375 -20.79 -11.39 1.78
CA GLY A 375 -22.16 -11.54 1.30
C GLY A 375 -23.21 -11.55 2.40
N ALA A 376 -22.88 -11.09 3.62
CA ALA A 376 -23.86 -10.92 4.68
C ALA A 376 -25.01 -9.98 4.24
N ILE A 377 -26.18 -10.21 4.83
CA ILE A 377 -27.42 -9.48 4.56
C ILE A 377 -28.02 -8.95 5.86
N VAL A 378 -28.79 -7.88 5.75
CA VAL A 378 -29.61 -7.35 6.86
C VAL A 378 -31.08 -7.53 6.49
N THR A 379 -31.86 -8.18 7.34
CA THR A 379 -33.30 -8.38 7.17
C THR A 379 -34.05 -7.60 8.26
N HIS A 380 -34.92 -6.67 7.87
CA HIS A 380 -35.80 -5.95 8.79
C HIS A 380 -37.11 -6.71 8.96
N LEU A 381 -37.45 -7.01 10.21
CA LEU A 381 -38.67 -7.71 10.61
C LEU A 381 -39.64 -6.76 11.32
N ASN A 382 -40.94 -7.01 11.17
CA ASN A 382 -41.95 -6.33 11.98
C ASN A 382 -42.03 -6.94 13.41
N SER A 383 -43.04 -6.51 14.18
CA SER A 383 -43.27 -7.00 15.54
C SER A 383 -43.62 -8.49 15.59
N SER A 384 -44.41 -9.00 14.61
CA SER A 384 -44.82 -10.41 14.46
C SER A 384 -43.70 -11.31 13.90
N GLY A 385 -42.63 -10.74 13.36
CA GLY A 385 -41.48 -11.47 12.83
C GLY A 385 -41.51 -11.69 11.32
N GLU A 386 -42.45 -11.07 10.61
CA GLU A 386 -42.52 -11.08 9.15
C GLU A 386 -41.49 -10.11 8.55
N VAL A 387 -41.01 -10.44 7.36
CA VAL A 387 -39.99 -9.65 6.65
C VAL A 387 -40.63 -8.40 6.06
N ILE A 388 -40.18 -7.22 6.51
CA ILE A 388 -40.54 -5.93 5.92
C ILE A 388 -39.61 -5.64 4.74
N SER A 389 -38.29 -5.78 4.93
CA SER A 389 -37.30 -5.47 3.91
C SER A 389 -36.03 -6.29 4.08
N ARG A 390 -35.25 -6.40 3.00
CA ARG A 390 -33.94 -7.07 3.00
C ARG A 390 -32.92 -6.25 2.23
N GLN A 391 -31.81 -5.94 2.90
CA GLN A 391 -30.68 -5.24 2.31
C GLN A 391 -29.60 -6.25 1.91
N LYS A 392 -29.19 -6.20 0.63
CA LYS A 392 -28.08 -6.97 0.08
C LYS A 392 -27.30 -6.09 -0.89
N LYS A 393 -26.03 -5.86 -0.61
CA LYS A 393 -25.10 -5.14 -1.50
C LYS A 393 -23.81 -5.93 -1.64
N THR A 394 -23.71 -6.80 -2.65
CA THR A 394 -22.56 -7.68 -2.86
C THR A 394 -21.25 -6.91 -3.03
N THR A 395 -21.33 -5.71 -3.64
CA THR A 395 -20.17 -4.83 -3.88
C THR A 395 -19.51 -4.34 -2.60
N LEU A 396 -20.24 -4.27 -1.47
CA LEU A 396 -19.66 -3.89 -0.18
C LEU A 396 -18.65 -4.92 0.33
N TRP A 397 -18.71 -6.17 -0.14
CA TRP A 397 -17.91 -7.27 0.41
C TRP A 397 -16.72 -7.67 -0.49
N SER A 398 -16.54 -7.01 -1.64
CA SER A 398 -15.52 -7.37 -2.64
C SER A 398 -14.08 -7.31 -2.10
N PHE A 399 -13.85 -6.54 -1.03
CA PHE A 399 -12.54 -6.52 -0.36
C PHE A 399 -12.23 -7.84 0.38
N LEU A 400 -13.24 -8.58 0.85
CA LEU A 400 -13.04 -9.86 1.54
C LEU A 400 -12.67 -10.99 0.59
N THR A 401 -13.08 -10.92 -0.68
CA THR A 401 -12.75 -11.93 -1.70
C THR A 401 -11.30 -11.86 -2.19
N ASN A 402 -10.62 -10.73 -1.99
CA ASN A 402 -9.24 -10.53 -2.44
C ASN A 402 -8.19 -10.88 -1.38
N ALA A 403 -8.60 -11.16 -0.13
CA ALA A 403 -7.69 -11.50 0.97
C ALA A 403 -7.25 -12.99 0.97
N THR A 404 -7.70 -13.79 0.01
CA THR A 404 -7.44 -15.24 -0.11
C THR A 404 -6.63 -15.62 -1.36
N LYS A 405 -6.02 -14.64 -2.03
CA LYS A 405 -4.94 -14.86 -3.01
C LYS A 405 -3.68 -14.23 -2.46
#